data_AF-A0A3P6UPT3-F1
#
_entry.id   AF-A0A3P6UPT3-F1
#
_cell.length_a   1.000
_cell.length_b   1.000
_cell.length_c   1.000
_cell.angle_alpha   90.00
_cell.angle_beta   90.00
_cell.angle_gamma   90.00
#
_symmetry.space_group_name_H-M   'P 1'
#
loop_
_entity.id
_entity.type
_entity.pdbx_description
1 polymer ?
#
loop_
_entity_poly.entity_id
_entity_poly.type
_entity_poly.pdbx_seq_one_letter_code
_entity_poly.pdbx_strand_id
1 'polypeptide(L)'
;MTLTQLAKKCKNEAILSNVRDELHSLTQGKDSVGEFARKVLAKAKVACQGQDKKLISQVAIDVFIKGLHSDIRKAVLRLPHKKDFEEVVTSAEKEARILDQECVRSG
;
A
#
# COMPACT_ATOMS: atom_id res chain seq x y z
N MET A 1 -8.53 7.73 35.21
CA MET A 1 -7.56 7.27 34.19
C MET A 1 -6.49 6.47 34.91
N THR A 2 -6.34 5.17 34.67
CA THR A 2 -5.34 4.33 35.38
C THR A 2 -4.02 4.27 34.59
N LEU A 3 -2.89 4.10 35.30
CA LEU A 3 -1.54 3.96 34.71
C LEU A 3 -1.48 2.88 33.60
N THR A 4 -2.28 1.84 33.72
CA THR A 4 -2.40 0.75 32.73
C THR A 4 -3.08 1.19 31.43
N GLN A 5 -4.05 2.11 31.49
CA GLN A 5 -4.68 2.67 30.29
C GLN A 5 -3.74 3.63 29.55
N LEU A 6 -2.95 4.42 30.28
CA LEU A 6 -1.97 5.33 29.69
C LEU A 6 -0.83 4.55 29.02
N ALA A 7 -0.30 3.51 29.69
CA ALA A 7 0.74 2.66 29.12
C ALA A 7 0.27 1.90 27.87
N LYS A 8 -0.99 1.46 27.81
CA LYS A 8 -1.58 0.87 26.61
C LYS A 8 -1.73 1.90 25.48
N LYS A 9 -2.15 3.13 25.78
CA LYS A 9 -2.22 4.22 24.79
C LYS A 9 -0.84 4.57 24.23
N CYS A 10 0.17 4.78 25.06
CA CYS A 10 1.52 5.13 24.59
C CYS A 10 2.17 4.01 23.78
N LYS A 11 1.98 2.73 24.17
CA LYS A 11 2.46 1.60 23.38
C LYS A 11 1.75 1.51 22.02
N ASN A 12 0.44 1.75 21.98
CA ASN A 12 -0.29 1.80 20.72
C ASN A 12 0.21 2.96 19.84
N GLU A 13 0.39 4.17 20.38
CA GLU A 13 0.88 5.31 19.59
C GLU A 13 2.29 5.08 19.03
N ALA A 14 3.21 4.53 19.82
CA ALA A 14 4.57 4.21 19.35
C ALA A 14 4.56 3.13 18.25
N ILE A 15 3.74 2.07 18.41
CA ILE A 15 3.58 1.03 17.38
C ILE A 15 2.96 1.63 16.11
N LEU A 16 1.95 2.49 16.23
CA LEU A 16 1.31 3.14 15.08
C LEU A 16 2.25 4.09 14.34
N SER A 17 3.11 4.83 15.06
CA SER A 17 4.14 5.67 14.45
C SER A 17 5.14 4.84 13.65
N ASN A 18 5.70 3.80 14.26
CA ASN A 18 6.67 2.93 13.58
C ASN A 18 6.07 2.25 12.35
N VAL A 19 4.81 1.78 12.44
CA VAL A 19 4.13 1.18 11.30
C VAL A 19 3.87 2.22 10.20
N ARG A 20 3.57 3.48 10.51
CA ARG A 20 3.48 4.55 9.50
C ARG A 20 4.80 4.81 8.80
N ASP A 21 5.89 4.93 9.54
CA ASP A 21 7.21 5.15 8.97
C ASP A 21 7.61 3.97 8.06
N GLU A 22 7.36 2.73 8.52
CA GLU A 22 7.53 1.54 7.70
C GLU A 22 6.64 1.57 6.45
N LEU A 23 5.37 1.96 6.58
CA LEU A 23 4.42 2.07 5.47
C LEU A 23 4.90 3.07 4.42
N HIS A 24 5.45 4.21 4.85
CA HIS A 24 6.03 5.22 3.96
C HIS A 24 7.34 4.77 3.31
N SER A 25 8.10 3.89 3.97
CA SER A 25 9.32 3.29 3.41
C SER A 25 9.07 2.08 2.51
N LEU A 26 7.82 1.58 2.46
CA LEU A 26 7.51 0.35 1.71
C LEU A 26 7.59 0.60 0.22
N THR A 27 8.41 -0.22 -0.44
CA THR A 27 8.55 -0.25 -1.89
C THR A 27 8.32 -1.66 -2.38
N GLN A 28 7.85 -1.80 -3.62
CA GLN A 28 7.56 -3.08 -4.25
C GLN A 28 8.83 -3.95 -4.35
N GLY A 29 9.99 -3.33 -4.64
CA GLY A 29 11.26 -4.05 -4.73
C GLY A 29 11.20 -5.18 -5.75
N LYS A 30 11.40 -6.42 -5.27
CA LYS A 30 11.31 -7.66 -6.08
C LYS A 30 9.98 -8.40 -5.92
N ASP A 31 9.08 -7.92 -5.05
CA ASP A 31 7.79 -8.56 -4.84
C ASP A 31 6.88 -8.35 -6.07
N SER A 32 6.02 -9.34 -6.31
CA SER A 32 4.93 -9.16 -7.28
C SER A 32 3.96 -8.05 -6.82
N VAL A 33 3.28 -7.41 -7.77
CA VAL A 33 2.30 -6.36 -7.47
C VAL A 33 1.25 -6.82 -6.46
N GLY A 34 0.73 -8.04 -6.61
CA GLY A 34 -0.26 -8.63 -5.69
C GLY A 34 0.30 -8.93 -4.30
N GLU A 35 1.55 -9.37 -4.18
CA GLU A 35 2.20 -9.55 -2.87
C GLU A 35 2.46 -8.23 -2.17
N PHE A 36 2.95 -7.24 -2.90
CA PHE A 36 3.15 -5.89 -2.40
C PHE A 36 1.82 -5.28 -1.93
N ALA A 37 0.75 -5.42 -2.71
CA ALA A 37 -0.59 -4.98 -2.35
C ALA A 37 -1.08 -5.58 -1.02
N ARG A 38 -0.91 -6.90 -0.84
CA ARG A 38 -1.29 -7.59 0.40
C ARG A 38 -0.49 -7.08 1.60
N LYS A 39 0.82 -6.87 1.44
CA LYS A 39 1.69 -6.30 2.50
C LYS A 39 1.26 -4.89 2.89
N VAL A 40 1.02 -4.02 1.89
CA VAL A 40 0.56 -2.64 2.11
C VAL A 40 -0.78 -2.63 2.83
N LEU A 41 -1.76 -3.44 2.39
CA LEU A 41 -3.07 -3.47 3.01
C LEU A 41 -3.02 -3.98 4.45
N ALA A 42 -2.22 -5.02 4.73
CA ALA A 42 -2.05 -5.55 6.07
C ALA A 42 -1.44 -4.49 7.01
N LYS A 43 -0.38 -3.80 6.57
CA LYS A 43 0.25 -2.74 7.37
C LYS A 43 -0.64 -1.51 7.51
N ALA A 44 -1.36 -1.11 6.47
CA ALA A 44 -2.31 0.01 6.53
C ALA A 44 -3.45 -0.28 7.52
N LYS A 45 -3.98 -1.51 7.55
CA LYS A 45 -4.98 -1.94 8.54
C LYS A 45 -4.47 -1.84 9.97
N VAL A 46 -3.19 -2.17 10.21
CA VAL A 46 -2.54 -2.03 11.52
C VAL A 46 -2.28 -0.56 11.85
N ALA A 47 -1.74 0.22 10.91
CA ALA A 47 -1.42 1.64 11.07
C ALA A 47 -2.65 2.53 11.33
N CYS A 48 -3.80 2.12 10.81
CA CYS A 48 -5.07 2.81 10.94
C CYS A 48 -6.06 1.97 11.77
N GLN A 49 -5.57 1.09 12.63
CA GLN A 49 -6.42 0.27 13.51
C GLN A 49 -7.26 1.19 14.41
N GLY A 50 -8.59 1.10 14.25
CA GLY A 50 -9.55 1.97 14.96
C GLY A 50 -9.95 3.25 14.20
N GLN A 51 -9.46 3.47 12.98
CA GLN A 51 -9.93 4.52 12.08
C GLN A 51 -10.93 3.98 11.04
N ASP A 52 -11.58 4.89 10.31
CA ASP A 52 -12.53 4.57 9.26
C ASP A 52 -11.94 3.70 8.15
N LYS A 53 -12.72 2.73 7.69
CA LYS A 53 -12.36 1.84 6.56
C LYS A 53 -12.00 2.62 5.29
N LYS A 54 -12.65 3.76 5.05
CA LYS A 54 -12.35 4.64 3.91
C LYS A 54 -10.94 5.23 3.99
N LEU A 55 -10.50 5.60 5.19
CA LEU A 55 -9.18 6.17 5.41
C LEU A 55 -8.11 5.09 5.26
N ILE A 56 -8.36 3.88 5.76
CA ILE A 56 -7.49 2.71 5.53
C ILE A 56 -7.30 2.46 4.02
N SER A 57 -8.39 2.45 3.24
CA SER A 57 -8.31 2.25 1.79
C SER A 57 -7.53 3.37 1.10
N GLN A 58 -7.77 4.65 1.43
CA GLN A 58 -7.04 5.77 0.84
C GLN A 58 -5.54 5.72 1.14
N VAL A 59 -5.18 5.47 2.40
CA VAL A 59 -3.77 5.36 2.80
C VAL A 59 -3.10 4.18 2.10
N ALA A 60 -3.79 3.03 2.02
CA ALA A 60 -3.28 1.86 1.30
C ALA A 60 -3.06 2.17 -0.18
N ILE A 61 -3.99 2.88 -0.85
CA ILE A 61 -3.85 3.28 -2.25
C ILE A 61 -2.65 4.22 -2.43
N ASP A 62 -2.52 5.26 -1.60
CA ASP A 62 -1.45 6.25 -1.72
C ASP A 62 -0.07 5.61 -1.55
N VAL A 63 0.10 4.79 -0.52
CA VAL A 63 1.34 4.03 -0.28
C VAL A 63 1.61 3.05 -1.41
N PHE A 64 0.59 2.31 -1.84
CA PHE A 64 0.74 1.33 -2.92
C PHE A 64 1.21 2.02 -4.20
N ILE A 65 0.55 3.09 -4.63
CA ILE A 65 0.95 3.84 -5.83
C ILE A 65 2.35 4.43 -5.69
N LYS A 66 2.72 4.94 -4.50
CA LYS A 66 4.06 5.51 -4.27
C LYS A 66 5.17 4.46 -4.25
N GLY A 67 4.89 3.27 -3.70
CA GLY A 67 5.86 2.19 -3.57
C GLY A 67 5.95 1.28 -4.80
N LEU A 68 5.01 1.35 -5.74
CA LEU A 68 5.07 0.64 -7.02
C LEU A 68 6.33 1.03 -7.82
N HIS A 69 6.82 0.08 -8.62
CA HIS A 69 7.92 0.34 -9.56
C HIS A 69 7.56 1.49 -10.51
N SER A 70 8.56 2.31 -10.90
CA SER A 70 8.32 3.56 -11.65
C SER A 70 7.48 3.35 -12.92
N ASP A 71 7.70 2.24 -13.62
CA ASP A 71 7.04 1.92 -14.89
C ASP A 71 5.57 1.52 -14.67
N ILE A 72 5.31 0.67 -13.67
CA ILE A 72 3.95 0.27 -13.27
C ILE A 72 3.21 1.48 -12.71
N ARG A 73 3.87 2.30 -11.90
CA ARG A 73 3.31 3.53 -11.34
C ARG A 73 2.87 4.49 -12.45
N LYS A 74 3.70 4.70 -13.48
CA LYS A 74 3.34 5.53 -14.64
C LYS A 74 2.12 4.97 -15.38
N ALA A 75 2.07 3.65 -15.57
CA ALA A 75 0.96 2.98 -16.23
C ALA A 75 -0.36 3.14 -15.43
N VAL A 76 -0.31 2.90 -14.11
CA VAL A 76 -1.45 3.07 -13.21
C VAL A 76 -1.90 4.52 -13.12
N LEU A 77 -0.98 5.49 -13.13
CA LEU A 77 -1.32 6.92 -13.12
C LEU A 77 -2.02 7.40 -14.40
N ARG A 78 -1.88 6.67 -15.52
CA ARG A 78 -2.61 6.96 -16.76
C ARG A 78 -4.06 6.49 -16.70
N LEU A 79 -4.39 5.60 -15.77
CA LEU A 79 -5.75 5.10 -15.58
C LEU A 79 -6.57 6.10 -14.73
N PRO A 80 -7.90 6.13 -14.91
CA PRO A 80 -8.76 6.96 -14.09
C PRO A 80 -8.61 6.62 -12.61
N HIS A 81 -8.59 7.65 -11.75
CA HIS A 81 -8.40 7.51 -10.31
C HIS A 81 -9.54 6.67 -9.72
N LYS A 82 -9.21 5.46 -9.24
CA LYS A 82 -10.17 4.56 -8.60
C LYS A 82 -10.16 4.78 -7.10
N LYS A 83 -11.33 4.74 -6.47
CA LYS A 83 -11.48 4.91 -5.01
C LYS A 83 -11.31 3.60 -4.24
N ASP A 84 -11.35 2.48 -4.95
CA ASP A 84 -11.30 1.14 -4.37
C ASP A 84 -9.92 0.51 -4.55
N PHE A 85 -9.34 0.09 -3.42
CA PHE A 85 -7.98 -0.47 -3.39
C PHE A 85 -7.85 -1.72 -4.26
N GLU A 86 -8.83 -2.63 -4.23
CA GLU A 86 -8.81 -3.85 -5.04
C GLU A 86 -8.81 -3.56 -6.54
N GLU A 87 -9.54 -2.54 -6.98
CA GLU A 87 -9.55 -2.17 -8.39
C GLU A 87 -8.22 -1.53 -8.82
N VAL A 88 -7.58 -0.76 -7.95
CA VAL A 88 -6.24 -0.20 -8.19
C VAL A 88 -5.22 -1.32 -8.33
N VAL A 89 -5.26 -2.32 -7.44
CA VAL A 89 -4.37 -3.49 -7.46
C VAL A 89 -4.58 -4.30 -8.74
N THR A 90 -5.83 -4.62 -9.08
CA THR A 90 -6.16 -5.36 -10.32
C THR A 90 -5.66 -4.64 -11.57
N SER A 91 -5.76 -3.30 -11.57
CA SER A 91 -5.27 -2.49 -12.68
C SER A 91 -3.74 -2.52 -12.76
N ALA A 92 -3.06 -2.34 -11.63
CA ALA A 92 -1.61 -2.41 -11.54
C ALA A 92 -1.06 -3.79 -11.94
N GLU A 93 -1.75 -4.87 -11.57
CA GLU A 93 -1.39 -6.23 -11.99
C GLU A 93 -1.53 -6.42 -13.51
N LYS A 94 -2.60 -5.88 -14.12
CA LYS A 94 -2.76 -5.91 -15.58
C LYS A 94 -1.62 -5.16 -16.27
N GLU A 95 -1.31 -3.95 -15.82
CA GLU A 95 -0.21 -3.15 -16.39
C GLU A 95 1.15 -3.83 -16.21
N ALA A 96 1.41 -4.41 -15.03
CA ALA A 96 2.65 -5.15 -14.80
C ALA A 96 2.79 -6.36 -15.73
N ARG A 97 1.70 -7.08 -16.03
CA ARG A 97 1.70 -8.19 -17.01
C ARG A 97 1.93 -7.71 -18.44
N ILE A 98 1.39 -6.53 -18.81
CA ILE A 98 1.62 -5.94 -20.13
C ILE A 98 3.08 -5.53 -20.28
N LEU A 99 3.65 -4.85 -19.28
CA LEU A 99 5.05 -4.43 -19.26
C LEU A 99 6.02 -5.63 -19.33
N ASP A 100 5.71 -6.71 -18.61
CA ASP A 100 6.48 -7.97 -18.68
C ASP A 100 6.46 -8.57 -20.09
N GLN A 101 5.28 -8.59 -20.75
CA GLN A 101 5.15 -9.08 -22.13
C GLN A 101 5.84 -8.19 -23.18
N GLU A 102 5.84 -6.86 -23.01
CA GLU A 102 6.55 -5.96 -23.93
C GLU A 102 8.07 -6.10 -23.80
N CYS A 103 8.58 -6.42 -22.61
CA CYS A 103 9.99 -6.72 -22.38
C CYS A 103 10.43 -8.00 -23.13
N VAL A 104 9.58 -9.04 -23.14
CA VAL A 104 9.87 -10.31 -23.85
C VAL A 104 9.79 -10.18 -25.38
N ARG A 105 9.00 -9.25 -25.91
CA ARG A 105 8.85 -9.06 -27.37
C ARG A 105 9.94 -8.20 -28.03
N SER A 106 10.78 -7.55 -27.23
CA SER A 106 11.85 -6.67 -27.72
C SER A 106 13.26 -7.30 -27.60
N GLY A 107 13.35 -8.58 -27.22
CA GLY A 107 14.59 -9.35 -27.10
C GLY A 107 14.83 -10.27 -28.27
#